data_AF-A0AAY4CVW0-F1
#
_entry.id   AF-A0AAY4CVW0-F1
#
_cell.length_a   1.000
_cell.length_b   1.000
_cell.length_c   1.000
_cell.angle_alpha   90.00
_cell.angle_beta   90.00
_cell.angle_gamma   90.00
#
_symmetry.space_group_name_H-M   'P 1'
#
loop_
_entity.id
_entity.type
_entity.pdbx_description
1 polymer ?
#
loop_
_entity_poly.entity_id
_entity_poly.type
_entity_poly.pdbx_seq_one_letter_code
_entity_poly.pdbx_strand_id
1 'polypeptide(L)'
;MSEYTSLLSDLSENITNEDLEQLKSACKEDIPEEESNNITSSKEWFNYLEKNDKLAQDNLSYIEHIFEISRRPDLLTRVIEYRTTVLKISEDDEIDTKLTRIPSAKKYKDVIRQPSEDEIIKLAPPPKKV
;
A
#
# COMPACT_ATOMS: atom_id res chain seq x y z
N MET A 1 3.34 -14.10 14.47
CA MET A 1 2.42 -12.95 14.50
C MET A 1 2.57 -12.27 13.16
N SER A 2 1.49 -12.09 12.40
CA SER A 2 1.58 -11.38 11.13
C SER A 2 1.73 -9.89 11.42
N GLU A 3 2.50 -9.18 10.60
CA GLU A 3 2.69 -7.72 10.73
C GLU A 3 1.35 -6.98 10.83
N TYR A 4 0.33 -7.48 10.12
CA TYR A 4 -1.04 -6.97 10.16
C TYR A 4 -1.69 -7.07 11.55
N THR A 5 -1.57 -8.23 12.21
CA THR A 5 -2.11 -8.40 13.58
C THR A 5 -1.41 -7.49 14.58
N SER A 6 -0.11 -7.21 14.38
CA SER A 6 0.64 -6.25 15.19
C SER A 6 0.12 -4.82 14.97
N LEU A 7 -0.14 -4.42 13.72
CA LEU A 7 -0.74 -3.13 13.40
C LEU A 7 -2.10 -2.96 14.08
N LEU A 8 -2.99 -3.94 13.95
CA LEU A 8 -4.32 -3.85 14.56
C LEU A 8 -4.25 -3.75 16.09
N SER A 9 -3.32 -4.49 16.72
CA SER A 9 -3.14 -4.40 18.17
C SER A 9 -2.66 -3.00 18.56
N ASP A 10 -1.66 -2.47 17.87
CA ASP A 10 -1.11 -1.13 18.12
C ASP A 10 -2.15 -0.02 17.89
N LEU A 11 -2.94 -0.09 16.81
CA LEU A 11 -4.06 0.81 16.59
C LEU A 11 -5.10 0.69 17.71
N SER A 12 -5.45 -0.53 18.13
CA SER A 12 -6.43 -0.76 19.18
C SER A 12 -6.01 -0.19 20.54
N GLU A 13 -4.70 -0.13 20.80
CA GLU A 13 -4.13 0.46 22.03
C GLU A 13 -4.14 2.00 21.99
N ASN A 14 -4.11 2.60 20.79
CA ASN A 14 -4.13 4.05 20.59
C ASN A 14 -5.56 4.62 20.37
N ILE A 15 -6.58 3.76 20.29
CA ILE A 15 -7.98 4.15 20.17
C ILE A 15 -8.62 4.12 21.56
N THR A 16 -9.08 5.27 22.03
CA THR A 16 -9.85 5.37 23.27
C THR A 16 -11.34 5.06 23.02
N ASN A 17 -12.12 4.90 24.09
CA ASN A 17 -13.58 4.70 23.95
C ASN A 17 -14.28 5.90 23.26
N GLU A 18 -13.81 7.12 23.49
CA GLU A 18 -14.37 8.32 22.83
C GLU A 18 -14.09 8.29 21.32
N ASP A 19 -12.88 7.89 20.95
CA ASP A 19 -12.51 7.71 19.55
C ASP A 19 -13.33 6.59 18.90
N LEU A 20 -13.55 5.49 19.63
CA LEU A 20 -14.38 4.39 19.16
C LEU A 20 -15.81 4.85 18.84
N GLU A 21 -16.40 5.73 19.65
CA GLU A 21 -17.71 6.32 19.35
C GLU A 21 -17.69 7.22 18.10
N GLN A 22 -16.60 7.95 17.86
CA GLN A 22 -16.43 8.71 16.63
C GLN A 22 -16.28 7.81 15.41
N LEU A 23 -15.49 6.73 15.51
CA LEU A 23 -15.30 5.76 14.43
C LEU A 23 -16.63 5.08 14.08
N LYS A 24 -17.39 4.66 15.10
CA LYS A 24 -18.74 4.14 14.94
C LYS A 24 -19.67 5.14 14.27
N SER A 25 -19.59 6.41 14.66
CA SER A 25 -20.40 7.48 14.08
C SER A 25 -20.05 7.75 12.61
N ALA A 26 -18.77 7.70 12.25
CA ALA A 26 -18.33 7.79 10.87
C ALA A 26 -18.78 6.60 10.02
N CYS A 27 -18.94 5.42 10.63
CA CYS A 27 -19.41 4.22 9.96
C CYS A 27 -20.95 4.08 9.92
N LYS A 28 -21.74 5.02 10.45
CA LYS A 28 -23.21 4.85 10.57
C LYS A 28 -23.95 4.64 9.25
N GLU A 29 -23.39 5.09 8.13
CA GLU A 29 -23.98 4.87 6.81
C GLU A 29 -23.67 3.48 6.24
N ASP A 30 -22.55 2.89 6.64
CA ASP A 30 -22.06 1.58 6.16
C ASP A 30 -22.37 0.43 7.12
N ILE A 31 -22.45 0.69 8.42
CA ILE A 31 -22.63 -0.28 9.48
C ILE A 31 -23.98 -0.05 10.16
N PRO A 32 -24.88 -1.06 10.17
CA PRO A 32 -26.16 -0.98 10.87
C PRO A 32 -25.98 -0.62 12.34
N GLU A 33 -26.90 0.18 12.89
CA GLU A 33 -26.84 0.64 14.28
C GLU A 33 -26.85 -0.52 15.29
N GLU A 34 -27.52 -1.63 14.96
CA GLU A 34 -27.53 -2.87 15.75
C GLU A 34 -26.12 -3.46 15.92
N GLU A 35 -25.35 -3.55 14.84
CA GLU A 35 -23.98 -4.07 14.87
C GLU A 35 -23.01 -3.07 15.53
N SER A 36 -23.21 -1.77 15.28
CA SER A 36 -22.43 -0.70 15.90
C SER A 36 -22.58 -0.66 17.42
N ASN A 37 -23.78 -0.98 17.93
CA ASN A 37 -24.06 -1.08 19.36
C ASN A 37 -23.45 -2.33 20.00
N ASN A 38 -23.33 -3.43 19.25
CA ASN A 38 -22.74 -4.67 19.74
C ASN A 38 -21.21 -4.56 19.92
N ILE A 39 -20.56 -3.68 19.16
CA ILE A 39 -19.13 -3.43 19.25
C ILE A 39 -18.83 -2.64 20.54
N THR A 40 -18.17 -3.23 21.52
CA THR A 40 -17.82 -2.56 22.79
C THR A 40 -16.34 -2.22 22.91
N SER A 41 -15.52 -2.74 22.00
CA SER A 41 -14.08 -2.54 21.98
C SER A 41 -13.56 -2.25 20.58
N SER A 42 -12.45 -1.51 20.48
CA SER A 42 -11.73 -1.26 19.22
C SER A 42 -11.34 -2.56 18.52
N LYS A 43 -11.01 -3.61 19.27
CA LYS A 43 -10.71 -4.95 18.71
C LYS A 43 -11.93 -5.61 18.09
N GLU A 44 -13.09 -5.46 18.72
CA GLU A 44 -14.36 -5.95 18.16
C GLU A 44 -14.74 -5.18 16.91
N TRP A 45 -14.45 -3.88 16.85
CA TRP A 45 -14.67 -3.06 15.67
C TRP A 45 -13.84 -3.57 14.48
N PHE A 46 -12.53 -3.80 14.67
CA PHE A 46 -11.70 -4.36 13.61
C PHE A 46 -12.18 -5.75 13.17
N ASN A 47 -12.46 -6.64 14.12
CA ASN A 47 -12.97 -7.98 13.81
C ASN A 47 -14.32 -7.94 13.06
N TYR A 48 -15.18 -6.97 13.36
CA TYR A 48 -16.40 -6.75 12.61
C TYR A 48 -16.10 -6.34 11.17
N LEU A 49 -15.18 -5.41 10.95
CA LEU A 49 -14.80 -4.99 9.60
C LEU A 49 -14.19 -6.14 8.78
N GLU A 50 -13.40 -7.01 9.42
CA GLU A 50 -12.85 -8.21 8.79
C GLU A 50 -13.94 -9.19 8.37
N LYS A 51 -14.93 -9.43 9.23
CA LYS A 51 -16.07 -10.32 8.93
C LYS A 51 -16.96 -9.81 7.81
N ASN A 52 -16.95 -8.50 7.54
CA ASN A 52 -17.77 -7.86 6.52
C ASN A 52 -16.97 -7.54 5.24
N ASP A 53 -15.76 -8.10 5.08
CA ASP A 53 -14.86 -7.83 3.94
C ASP A 53 -14.53 -6.34 3.74
N LYS A 54 -14.73 -5.51 4.76
CA LYS A 54 -14.39 -4.07 4.76
C LYS A 54 -12.93 -3.84 5.14
N LEU A 55 -12.31 -4.79 5.83
CA LEU A 55 -10.93 -4.73 6.28
C LEU A 55 -10.22 -6.07 6.01
N ALA A 56 -9.06 -6.01 5.37
CA ALA A 56 -8.20 -7.17 5.16
C ALA A 56 -6.73 -6.75 5.22
N GLN A 57 -5.82 -7.72 5.29
CA GLN A 57 -4.38 -7.48 5.29
C GLN A 57 -3.91 -6.73 4.03
N ASP A 58 -4.52 -7.00 2.89
CA ASP A 58 -4.29 -6.38 1.59
C ASP A 58 -5.22 -5.18 1.31
N ASN A 59 -6.29 -5.02 2.09
CA ASN A 59 -7.27 -3.95 1.91
C ASN A 59 -7.50 -3.14 3.20
N LEU A 60 -6.76 -2.04 3.31
CA LEU A 60 -6.85 -1.07 4.41
C LEU A 60 -7.61 0.21 4.01
N SER A 61 -8.08 0.29 2.75
CA SER A 61 -8.65 1.51 2.16
C SER A 61 -9.83 2.06 2.94
N TYR A 62 -10.67 1.16 3.47
CA TYR A 62 -11.85 1.55 4.24
C TYR A 62 -11.47 2.20 5.57
N ILE A 63 -10.59 1.58 6.36
CA ILE A 63 -10.17 2.15 7.65
C ILE A 63 -9.37 3.45 7.49
N GLU A 64 -8.62 3.61 6.40
CA GLU A 64 -7.98 4.87 6.06
C GLU A 64 -9.00 5.99 5.89
N HIS A 65 -10.07 5.71 5.13
CA HIS A 65 -11.15 6.68 4.92
C HIS A 65 -11.86 7.03 6.23
N ILE A 66 -12.12 6.04 7.08
CA ILE A 66 -12.74 6.28 8.39
C ILE A 66 -11.82 7.14 9.27
N PHE A 67 -10.52 6.86 9.35
CA PHE A 67 -9.59 7.67 10.14
C PHE A 67 -9.44 9.10 9.61
N GLU A 68 -9.58 9.30 8.30
CA GLU A 68 -9.62 10.62 7.68
C GLU A 68 -10.89 11.41 8.10
N ILE A 69 -12.07 10.78 8.05
CA ILE A 69 -13.34 11.38 8.48
C ILE A 69 -13.33 11.68 9.98
N SER A 70 -12.86 10.74 10.79
CA SER A 70 -12.77 10.86 12.25
C SER A 70 -11.65 11.80 12.71
N ARG A 71 -10.94 12.48 11.78
CA ARG A 71 -9.90 13.47 12.10
C ARG A 71 -8.80 12.90 13.00
N ARG A 72 -8.40 11.64 12.79
CA ARG A 72 -7.30 10.97 13.50
C ARG A 72 -6.09 10.76 12.58
N PRO A 73 -5.32 11.84 12.30
CA PRO A 73 -4.17 11.75 11.40
C PRO A 73 -3.05 10.87 11.95
N ASP A 74 -2.99 10.70 13.27
CA ASP A 74 -2.06 9.82 13.97
C ASP A 74 -2.32 8.34 13.63
N LEU A 75 -3.57 7.88 13.73
CA LEU A 75 -3.97 6.52 13.34
C LEU A 75 -3.80 6.31 11.84
N LEU A 76 -4.20 7.29 11.03
CA LEU A 76 -4.04 7.25 9.58
C LEU A 76 -2.56 7.11 9.17
N THR A 77 -1.66 7.86 9.82
CA THR A 77 -0.22 7.77 9.56
C THR A 77 0.29 6.36 9.82
N ARG A 78 -0.14 5.73 10.92
CA ARG A 78 0.25 4.35 11.27
C ARG A 78 -0.17 3.33 10.21
N VAL A 79 -1.38 3.46 9.67
CA VAL A 79 -1.88 2.60 8.59
C VAL A 79 -1.11 2.83 7.29
N ILE A 80 -0.83 4.08 6.93
CA ILE A 80 -0.04 4.42 5.74
C ILE A 80 1.41 3.93 5.88
N GLU A 81 2.03 4.05 7.05
CA GLU A 81 3.35 3.50 7.35
C GLU A 81 3.37 1.99 7.14
N TYR A 82 2.37 1.28 7.66
CA TYR A 82 2.24 -0.16 7.43
C TYR A 82 2.08 -0.50 5.95
N ARG A 83 1.20 0.19 5.23
CA ARG A 83 1.00 -0.03 3.78
C ARG A 83 2.27 0.24 2.99
N THR A 84 3.00 1.30 3.35
CA THR A 84 4.22 1.68 2.62
C THR A 84 5.44 0.86 2.99
N THR A 85 5.47 0.21 4.15
CA THR A 85 6.57 -0.65 4.57
C THR A 85 6.27 -2.11 4.25
N VAL A 86 5.13 -2.65 4.67
CA VAL A 86 4.81 -4.08 4.55
C VAL A 86 4.27 -4.44 3.16
N LEU A 87 3.33 -3.66 2.62
CA LEU A 87 2.78 -3.95 1.29
C LEU A 87 3.78 -3.60 0.16
N LYS A 88 4.65 -2.60 0.34
CA LYS A 88 5.76 -2.38 -0.63
C LYS A 88 6.81 -3.47 -0.61
N ILE A 89 7.15 -4.04 0.55
CA ILE A 89 8.10 -5.17 0.60
C ILE A 89 7.49 -6.40 -0.10
N SER A 90 6.17 -6.62 0.03
CA SER A 90 5.48 -7.70 -0.67
C SER A 90 5.32 -7.44 -2.17
N GLU A 91 5.17 -6.18 -2.58
CA GLU A 91 5.19 -5.79 -3.98
C GLU A 91 6.61 -5.82 -4.55
N ASP A 92 7.69 -5.50 -3.83
CA ASP A 92 9.07 -5.43 -4.37
C ASP A 92 9.59 -6.77 -4.94
N ASP A 93 8.96 -7.91 -4.61
CA ASP A 93 9.21 -9.19 -5.29
C ASP A 93 8.42 -9.33 -6.63
N GLU A 94 7.40 -8.51 -6.91
CA GLU A 94 6.57 -8.50 -8.13
C GLU A 94 6.57 -7.17 -8.95
N ILE A 95 6.94 -6.01 -8.39
CA ILE A 95 6.98 -4.71 -9.09
C ILE A 95 8.24 -4.48 -9.94
N ASP A 96 9.08 -5.50 -10.15
CA ASP A 96 10.14 -5.43 -11.18
C ASP A 96 9.55 -5.34 -12.62
N THR A 97 8.24 -5.55 -12.80
CA THR A 97 7.65 -5.59 -14.16
C THR A 97 6.67 -4.47 -14.53
N LYS A 98 6.19 -3.61 -13.62
CA LYS A 98 5.11 -2.66 -13.96
C LYS A 98 5.28 -1.20 -13.53
N LEU A 99 6.30 -0.83 -12.74
CA LEU A 99 6.57 0.58 -12.40
C LEU A 99 7.76 1.16 -13.18
N THR A 100 7.62 1.29 -14.51
CA THR A 100 8.39 2.30 -15.25
C THR A 100 7.82 3.70 -15.01
N ARG A 101 7.70 4.12 -13.74
CA ARG A 101 7.77 5.55 -13.40
C ARG A 101 9.25 5.86 -13.33
N ILE A 102 9.82 6.21 -14.47
CA ILE A 102 11.22 6.63 -14.64
C ILE A 102 11.60 7.56 -13.48
N PRO A 103 12.47 7.14 -12.54
CA PRO A 103 13.16 8.07 -11.68
C PRO A 103 14.17 8.77 -12.59
N SER A 104 13.86 10.01 -12.98
CA SER A 104 14.82 10.87 -13.67
C SER A 104 16.07 10.96 -12.78
N ALA A 105 17.14 10.29 -13.23
CA ALA A 105 18.54 10.45 -12.84
C ALA A 105 19.31 9.25 -12.27
N LYS A 106 18.80 7.99 -12.23
CA LYS A 106 19.62 6.91 -11.63
C LYS A 106 19.83 5.54 -12.31
N LYS A 107 19.46 5.28 -13.57
CA LYS A 107 19.81 3.96 -14.18
C LYS A 107 20.06 3.88 -15.70
N TYR A 108 20.63 4.93 -16.32
CA TYR A 108 21.21 4.76 -17.66
C TYR A 108 22.74 4.61 -17.58
N LYS A 109 23.21 3.48 -17.07
CA LYS A 109 24.60 3.05 -17.33
C LYS A 109 24.77 1.58 -17.71
N ASP A 110 23.80 0.71 -17.45
CA ASP A 110 24.09 -0.73 -17.54
C ASP A 110 23.38 -1.48 -18.68
N VAL A 111 22.76 -0.78 -19.64
CA VAL A 111 22.31 -1.43 -20.90
C VAL A 111 22.75 -0.61 -22.10
N ILE A 112 24.05 -0.37 -22.24
CA ILE A 112 24.62 -0.24 -23.58
C ILE A 112 24.84 -1.67 -24.06
N ARG A 113 23.84 -2.24 -24.74
CA ARG A 113 24.05 -3.46 -25.53
C ARG A 113 25.07 -3.09 -26.60
N GLN A 114 26.31 -3.51 -26.42
CA GLN A 114 27.28 -3.47 -27.52
C GLN A 114 26.77 -4.47 -28.57
N PRO A 115 26.48 -4.04 -29.80
CA PRO A 115 26.13 -4.98 -30.86
C PRO A 115 27.32 -5.94 -31.06
N SER A 116 27.04 -7.25 -31.16
CA SER A 116 28.08 -8.23 -31.51
C SER A 116 28.60 -7.94 -32.92
N GLU A 117 29.86 -8.29 -33.20
CA GLU A 117 30.49 -8.05 -34.51
C GLU A 117 29.69 -8.63 -35.69
N ASP A 118 28.86 -9.64 -35.44
CA ASP A 118 28.00 -10.29 -36.42
C ASP A 118 26.74 -9.48 -36.79
N GLU A 119 26.32 -8.51 -35.96
CA GLU A 119 25.22 -7.58 -36.24
C GLU A 119 25.68 -6.28 -36.93
N ILE A 120 26.99 -6.07 -37.07
CA ILE A 120 27.53 -4.88 -37.74
C ILE A 120 27.41 -5.07 -39.25
N ILE A 121 26.59 -4.24 -39.91
CA ILE A 121 26.54 -4.17 -41.37
C ILE A 121 27.94 -3.79 -41.88
N LYS A 122 28.66 -4.74 -42.48
CA LYS A 122 29.95 -4.49 -43.14
C LYS A 122 29.72 -3.60 -44.35
N LEU A 123 29.92 -2.29 -44.17
CA LEU A 123 29.95 -1.33 -45.27
C LEU A 123 31.21 -1.58 -46.11
N ALA A 124 31.04 -1.77 -47.42
CA ALA A 124 32.17 -1.93 -48.33
C ALA A 124 33.10 -0.70 -48.24
N PRO A 125 34.43 -0.90 -48.29
CA PRO A 125 35.38 0.22 -48.20
C PRO A 125 35.15 1.21 -49.35
N PRO A 126 35.21 2.53 -49.07
CA PRO A 126 34.95 3.54 -50.08
C PRO A 126 35.97 3.44 -51.22
N PRO A 127 35.56 3.67 -52.49
CA PRO A 127 36.46 3.55 -53.63
C PRO A 127 37.58 4.59 -53.52
N LYS A 128 38.82 4.12 -53.73
CA LYS A 128 39.99 4.99 -53.78
C LYS A 128 39.90 5.86 -55.03
N LYS A 129 39.99 7.18 -54.85
CA LYS A 129 40.15 8.12 -55.96
C LYS A 129 41.51 7.87 -56.61
N VAL A 130 41.50 7.58 -57.91
CA VAL A 130 42.65 7.60 -58.82
C VAL A 130 43.12 9.04 -59.05
#